data_AF-A0A524MR62-F1
#
_entry.id   AF-A0A524MR62-F1
#
_cell.length_a   1.000
_cell.length_b   1.000
_cell.length_c   1.000
_cell.angle_alpha   90.00
_cell.angle_beta   90.00
_cell.angle_gamma   90.00
#
_symmetry.space_group_name_H-M   'P 1'
#
loop_
_entity.id
_entity.type
_entity.pdbx_description
1 polymer ?
#
loop_
_entity_poly.entity_id
_entity_poly.type
_entity_poly.pdbx_seq_one_letter_code
_entity_poly.pdbx_strand_id
1 'polypeptide(L)'
;MNVGWIERTQKTIEQLEKIKENRDIDRLEIITGMRFSFGALGQSLGGWMQWVNSPEVMTQFTREELLEMSDQLIELVTKFVEYDRDITDYGMQKGLGKERDEDSNRFVI
;
A
#
# COMPACT_ATOMS: atom_id res chain seq x y z
N MET A 1 -23.50 -8.35 -5.21
CA MET A 1 -22.22 -7.78 -4.73
C MET A 1 -21.45 -8.85 -3.94
N ASN A 2 -20.11 -8.80 -3.99
CA ASN A 2 -19.15 -9.32 -3.00
C ASN A 2 -18.63 -10.78 -2.91
N VAL A 3 -19.22 -11.84 -3.48
CA VAL A 3 -18.56 -13.19 -3.38
C VAL A 3 -17.21 -13.18 -4.11
N GLY A 4 -17.18 -12.60 -5.31
CA GLY A 4 -15.95 -12.50 -6.09
C GLY A 4 -14.91 -11.54 -5.49
N TRP A 5 -15.32 -10.55 -4.67
CA TRP A 5 -14.34 -9.66 -4.02
C TRP A 5 -13.64 -10.39 -2.88
N ILE A 6 -14.39 -11.03 -1.98
CA ILE A 6 -13.84 -11.80 -0.86
C ILE A 6 -12.89 -12.89 -1.37
N GLU A 7 -13.32 -13.66 -2.38
CA GLU A 7 -12.48 -14.71 -2.97
C GLU A 7 -11.20 -14.14 -3.60
N ARG A 8 -11.29 -13.00 -4.31
CA ARG A 8 -10.13 -12.33 -4.88
C ARG A 8 -9.18 -11.83 -3.80
N THR A 9 -9.68 -11.17 -2.77
CA THR A 9 -8.87 -10.68 -1.64
C THR A 9 -8.20 -11.84 -0.92
N GLN A 10 -8.89 -12.97 -0.73
CA GLN A 10 -8.30 -14.17 -0.13
C GLN A 10 -7.14 -14.72 -0.97
N LYS A 11 -7.32 -14.84 -2.30
CA LYS A 11 -6.24 -15.24 -3.21
C LYS A 11 -5.06 -14.28 -3.18
N THR A 12 -5.32 -12.98 -3.08
CA THR A 12 -4.27 -11.96 -2.92
C THR A 12 -3.50 -12.15 -1.61
N ILE A 13 -4.19 -12.39 -0.49
CA ILE A 13 -3.55 -12.66 0.82
C ILE A 13 -2.67 -13.90 0.75
N GLU A 14 -3.17 -15.00 0.18
CA GLU A 14 -2.39 -16.24 0.01
C GLU A 14 -1.12 -16.01 -0.83
N GLN A 15 -1.21 -15.18 -1.87
CA GLN A 15 -0.06 -14.85 -2.69
C GLN A 15 0.94 -13.95 -1.94
N LEU A 16 0.47 -12.99 -1.13
CA LEU A 16 1.33 -12.16 -0.28
C LEU A 16 2.11 -13.00 0.74
N GLU A 17 1.44 -13.96 1.41
CA GLU A 17 2.12 -14.85 2.35
C GLU A 17 3.13 -15.76 1.64
N LYS A 18 2.81 -16.32 0.46
CA LYS A 18 3.77 -17.10 -0.34
C LYS A 18 5.02 -16.30 -0.71
N ILE A 19 4.85 -15.05 -1.15
CA ILE A 19 5.97 -14.14 -1.46
C ILE A 19 6.79 -13.90 -0.19
N LYS A 20 6.12 -13.71 0.95
CA LYS A 20 6.76 -13.50 2.24
C LYS A 20 7.38 -14.77 2.81
N GLU A 21 6.98 -15.99 2.46
CA GLU A 21 7.59 -17.22 2.98
C GLU A 21 8.82 -17.65 2.19
N ASN A 22 8.90 -17.28 0.91
CA ASN A 22 10.02 -17.64 0.07
C ASN A 22 11.28 -16.83 0.44
N ARG A 23 12.27 -17.50 1.02
CA ARG A 23 13.52 -16.89 1.56
C ARG A 23 14.72 -17.06 0.64
N ASP A 24 14.64 -17.96 -0.34
CA ASP A 24 15.71 -18.29 -1.28
C ASP A 24 15.34 -17.76 -2.67
N ILE A 25 15.26 -16.43 -2.78
CA ILE A 25 14.86 -15.72 -4.00
C ILE A 25 15.88 -14.66 -4.38
N ASP A 26 16.03 -14.44 -5.68
CA ASP A 26 16.96 -13.45 -6.18
C ASP A 26 16.46 -12.01 -5.98
N ARG A 27 17.34 -11.04 -6.26
CA ARG A 27 17.01 -9.61 -6.08
C ARG A 27 15.84 -9.16 -6.96
N LEU A 28 15.70 -9.69 -8.17
CA LEU A 28 14.62 -9.33 -9.10
C LEU A 28 13.28 -9.91 -8.61
N GLU A 29 13.29 -11.11 -8.07
CA GLU A 29 12.12 -11.75 -7.44
C GLU A 29 11.67 -10.97 -6.21
N ILE A 30 12.60 -10.49 -5.36
CA ILE A 30 12.27 -9.61 -4.23
C ILE A 30 11.56 -8.34 -4.72
N ILE A 31 12.12 -7.65 -5.74
CA ILE A 31 11.52 -6.44 -6.32
C ILE A 31 10.13 -6.74 -6.90
N THR A 32 9.97 -7.89 -7.55
CA THR A 32 8.68 -8.33 -8.11
C THR A 32 7.65 -8.55 -7.01
N GLY A 33 8.05 -9.16 -5.90
CA GLY A 33 7.22 -9.31 -4.70
C GLY A 33 6.79 -7.98 -4.09
N MET A 34 7.70 -7.00 -4.03
CA MET A 34 7.36 -5.63 -3.60
C MET A 34 6.34 -4.98 -4.54
N ARG A 35 6.56 -5.06 -5.87
CA ARG A 35 5.62 -4.52 -6.87
C ARG A 35 4.24 -5.15 -6.74
N PHE A 36 4.17 -6.47 -6.55
CA PHE A 36 2.90 -7.17 -6.33
C PHE A 36 2.20 -6.66 -5.05
N SER A 37 2.96 -6.49 -3.97
CA SER A 37 2.43 -6.01 -2.68
C SER A 37 1.83 -4.61 -2.79
N PHE A 38 2.49 -3.69 -3.50
CA PHE A 38 1.94 -2.36 -3.76
C PHE A 38 0.69 -2.40 -4.66
N GLY A 39 0.67 -3.30 -5.65
CA GLY A 39 -0.52 -3.53 -6.47
C GLY A 39 -1.71 -4.01 -5.64
N ALA A 40 -1.50 -4.96 -4.73
CA ALA A 40 -2.51 -5.46 -3.80
C ALA A 40 -3.03 -4.35 -2.87
N LEU A 41 -2.14 -3.54 -2.31
CA LEU A 41 -2.49 -2.39 -1.48
C LEU A 41 -3.36 -1.39 -2.26
N GLY A 42 -2.97 -1.04 -3.49
CA GLY A 42 -3.72 -0.12 -4.35
C GLY A 42 -5.13 -0.62 -4.71
N GLN A 43 -5.29 -1.93 -4.98
CA GLN A 43 -6.61 -2.53 -5.21
C GLN A 43 -7.49 -2.45 -3.96
N SER A 44 -6.94 -2.79 -2.78
CA SER A 44 -7.67 -2.69 -1.52
C SER A 44 -8.09 -1.25 -1.21
N LEU A 45 -7.18 -0.29 -1.40
CA LEU A 45 -7.46 1.14 -1.24
C LEU A 45 -8.58 1.60 -2.17
N GLY A 46 -8.60 1.16 -3.43
CA GLY A 46 -9.68 1.45 -4.37
C GLY A 46 -11.05 1.01 -3.86
N GLY A 47 -11.14 -0.19 -3.26
CA GLY A 47 -12.37 -0.68 -2.63
C GLY A 47 -12.80 0.15 -1.42
N TRP A 48 -11.84 0.51 -0.56
CA TRP A 48 -12.10 1.41 0.58
C TRP A 48 -12.59 2.79 0.14
N MET A 49 -11.98 3.38 -0.88
CA MET A 49 -12.40 4.67 -1.43
C MET A 49 -13.82 4.62 -2.00
N GLN A 50 -14.22 3.50 -2.62
CA GLN A 50 -15.61 3.33 -3.08
C GLN A 50 -16.60 3.31 -1.91
N TRP A 51 -16.25 2.65 -0.80
CA TRP A 51 -17.08 2.61 0.40
C TRP A 51 -17.17 3.98 1.07
N VAL A 52 -16.04 4.63 1.36
CA VAL A 52 -15.97 5.92 2.06
C VAL A 52 -16.66 7.03 1.26
N ASN A 53 -16.56 7.00 -0.07
CA ASN A 53 -17.23 7.97 -0.94
C ASN A 53 -18.72 7.67 -1.19
N SER A 54 -19.28 6.60 -0.60
CA SER A 54 -20.69 6.26 -0.72
C SER A 54 -21.43 6.51 0.59
N PRO A 55 -22.18 7.62 0.71
CA PRO A 55 -23.02 7.88 1.89
C PRO A 55 -24.03 6.77 2.15
N GLU A 56 -24.57 6.14 1.09
CA GLU A 56 -25.51 5.03 1.21
C GLU A 56 -24.91 3.85 1.97
N VAL A 57 -23.62 3.54 1.71
CA VAL A 57 -22.87 2.48 2.42
C VAL A 57 -22.48 2.95 3.83
N MET A 58 -21.90 4.14 3.95
CA MET A 58 -21.36 4.64 5.22
C MET A 58 -22.44 4.90 6.28
N THR A 59 -23.66 5.25 5.87
CA THR A 59 -24.79 5.45 6.80
C THR A 59 -25.38 4.15 7.36
N GLN A 60 -25.00 2.99 6.82
CA GLN A 60 -25.42 1.69 7.38
C GLN A 60 -24.65 1.33 8.66
N PHE A 61 -23.50 1.95 8.90
CA PHE A 61 -22.68 1.71 10.08
C PHE A 61 -23.05 2.67 11.19
N THR A 62 -23.00 2.18 12.43
CA THR A 62 -23.10 2.99 13.64
C THR A 62 -21.86 3.87 13.80
N ARG A 63 -21.97 4.89 14.66
CA ARG A 63 -20.84 5.76 14.97
C ARG A 63 -19.67 4.96 15.57
N GLU A 64 -19.97 4.00 16.44
CA GLU A 64 -18.98 3.16 17.10
C GLU A 64 -18.23 2.26 16.11
N GLU A 65 -18.94 1.65 15.16
CA GLU A 65 -18.32 0.86 14.08
C GLU A 65 -17.43 1.73 13.18
N LEU A 66 -17.90 2.93 12.80
CA LEU A 66 -17.10 3.87 12.02
C LEU A 66 -15.84 4.33 12.76
N LEU A 67 -15.93 4.53 14.08
CA LEU A 67 -14.79 4.89 14.92
C LEU A 67 -13.77 3.76 14.93
N GLU A 68 -14.19 2.52 15.18
CA GLU A 68 -13.31 1.34 15.19
C GLU A 68 -12.63 1.15 13.82
N MET A 69 -13.39 1.23 12.73
CA MET A 69 -12.85 1.14 11.37
C MET A 69 -11.84 2.25 11.10
N SER A 70 -12.14 3.49 11.51
CA SER A 70 -11.26 4.64 11.34
C SER A 70 -9.95 4.46 12.12
N ASP A 71 -10.02 4.06 13.38
CA ASP A 71 -8.84 3.89 14.23
C ASP A 71 -7.91 2.81 13.67
N GLN A 72 -8.46 1.66 13.23
CA GLN A 72 -7.69 0.60 12.60
C GLN A 72 -7.02 1.04 11.29
N LEU A 73 -7.72 1.81 10.45
CA LEU A 73 -7.14 2.35 9.22
C LEU A 73 -6.02 3.35 9.51
N ILE A 74 -6.22 4.24 10.49
CA ILE A 74 -5.21 5.23 10.89
C ILE A 74 -3.95 4.52 11.40
N GLU A 75 -4.09 3.48 12.23
CA GLU A 75 -2.94 2.72 12.74
C GLU A 75 -2.16 2.03 11.62
N LEU A 76 -2.85 1.41 10.66
CA LEU A 76 -2.22 0.72 9.52
C LEU A 76 -1.50 1.73 8.62
N VAL A 77 -2.14 2.85 8.28
CA VAL A 77 -1.56 3.89 7.43
C VAL A 77 -0.37 4.54 8.12
N THR A 78 -0.46 4.80 9.43
CA THR A 78 0.65 5.36 10.22
C THR A 78 1.89 4.48 10.11
N LYS A 79 1.75 3.17 10.36
CA LYS A 79 2.87 2.21 10.26
C LYS A 79 3.47 2.18 8.85
N PHE A 80 2.64 2.25 7.82
CA PHE A 80 3.10 2.26 6.43
C PHE A 80 3.88 3.55 6.09
N VAL A 81 3.37 4.71 6.49
CA VAL A 81 4.01 6.02 6.27
C VAL A 81 5.30 6.15 7.06
N GLU A 82 5.35 5.64 8.30
CA GLU A 82 6.58 5.60 9.09
C GLU A 82 7.67 4.78 8.38
N TYR A 83 7.32 3.60 7.88
CA TYR A 83 8.27 2.76 7.15
C TYR A 83 8.74 3.41 5.84
N ASP A 84 7.84 4.03 5.08
CA ASP A 84 8.20 4.80 3.87
C ASP A 84 9.19 5.92 4.17
N ARG A 85 8.93 6.71 5.22
CA ARG A 85 9.82 7.76 5.69
C ARG A 85 11.20 7.20 6.03
N ASP A 86 11.26 6.14 6.83
CA ASP A 86 12.52 5.59 7.33
C ASP A 86 13.37 4.97 6.20
N ILE A 87 12.74 4.28 5.24
CA ILE A 87 13.44 3.76 4.05
C ILE A 87 13.90 4.88 3.12
N THR A 88 13.09 5.93 2.96
CA THR A 88 13.47 7.10 2.17
C THR A 88 14.68 7.82 2.78
N ASP A 89 14.67 8.05 4.09
CA ASP A 89 15.81 8.64 4.81
C ASP A 89 17.07 7.79 4.64
N TYR A 90 16.97 6.47 4.82
CA TYR A 90 18.07 5.55 4.58
C TYR A 90 18.60 5.61 3.13
N GLY A 91 17.71 5.75 2.15
CA GLY A 91 18.07 5.96 0.75
C GLY A 91 18.83 7.27 0.52
N MET A 92 18.41 8.35 1.18
CA MET A 92 19.09 9.64 1.14
C MET A 92 20.50 9.56 1.75
N GLN A 93 20.65 8.87 2.89
CA GLN A 93 21.96 8.62 3.52
C GLN A 93 22.89 7.80 2.60
N LYS A 94 22.34 6.92 1.77
CA LYS A 94 23.06 6.20 0.72
C LYS A 94 23.40 7.03 -0.53
N GLY A 95 22.97 8.29 -0.58
CA GLY A 95 23.22 9.20 -1.70
C GLY A 95 22.23 9.07 -2.86
N LEU A 96 21.15 8.28 -2.73
CA LEU A 96 20.16 8.07 -3.80
C LEU A 96 19.26 9.29 -4.07
N GLY A 97 19.31 10.31 -3.20
CA GLY A 97 18.52 11.54 -3.33
C GLY A 97 19.23 12.71 -4.02
N LYS A 98 20.51 12.57 -4.38
CA LYS A 98 21.34 13.70 -4.86
C LYS A 98 21.19 14.03 -6.36
N GLU A 99 20.58 13.16 -7.15
CA GLU A 99 20.48 13.33 -8.61
C GLU A 99 19.27 14.17 -9.07
N ARG A 100 18.26 14.40 -8.23
CA ARG A 100 17.04 15.11 -8.68
C ARG A 100 17.19 16.63 -8.85
N ASP A 101 18.15 17.26 -8.16
CA ASP A 101 18.32 18.72 -8.24
C ASP A 101 19.19 19.17 -9.42
N GLU A 102 20.04 18.29 -9.99
CA GLU A 102 20.91 18.66 -11.12
C GLU A 102 20.23 18.49 -12.50
N ASP A 103 19.32 17.51 -12.66
CA ASP A 103 18.68 17.24 -13.95
C ASP A 103 17.37 18.01 -14.19
N SER A 104 16.75 18.59 -13.15
CA SER A 104 15.55 19.42 -13.33
C SER A 104 15.82 20.75 -14.06
N ASN A 105 17.09 21.12 -14.24
CA ASN A 105 17.53 22.32 -14.96
C ASN A 105 18.05 22.05 -16.39
N ARG A 106 18.02 20.80 -16.89
CA ARG A 106 18.68 20.45 -18.16
C ARG A 106 17.78 20.22 -19.37
N PHE A 107 16.46 20.31 -19.22
CA PHE A 107 15.53 20.26 -20.35
C PHE A 107 14.48 21.37 -20.28
N VAL A 108 14.94 22.61 -20.47
CA VAL A 108 14.12 23.69 -21.02
C VAL A 108 14.89 24.29 -22.20
N ILE A 109 14.74 23.68 -23.38
CA ILE A 109 14.86 24.32 -24.70
C ILE A 109 13.80 23.68 -25.59
#